data_AF-A0A7H4MKQ7-F1
#
_entry.id   AF-A0A7H4MKQ7-F1
#
_cell.length_a   1.000
_cell.length_b   1.000
_cell.length_c   1.000
_cell.angle_alpha   90.00
_cell.angle_beta   90.00
_cell.angle_gamma   90.00
#
_symmetry.space_group_name_H-M   'P 1'
#
loop_
_entity.id
_entity.type
_entity.pdbx_description
1 polymer ?
#
loop_
_entity_poly.entity_id
_entity_poly.type
_entity_poly.pdbx_seq_one_letter_code
_entity_poly.pdbx_strand_id
1 'polypeptide(L)'
;MDAFEAPATLLRTNQPDGFDCPGCAWPDKEHKSTFQFCENGAKAVTWEATTKRVTPAFLAANTVTSLLAKSDFELEGYGRLTHPLVYDRASDTLRPVAWEQAFARIGEILRGLQPDEVEFYTSGRASNEAAWLFQLYAREYGTNNFPDCSNMCHESTSVGLPQSIGIGKGTVSLDDFDQTELVISIGHNPGTNHPRMMAPCMSFPAAACRLSFSIRCVSGRWSVLPTAERDGDGDPALDADRFDLLPGCGPAVTRRR
;
A
#
# COMPACT_ATOMS: atom_id res chain seq x y z
N MET A 1 -2.61 -7.90 -24.06
CA MET A 1 -2.01 -8.70 -22.99
C MET A 1 -1.57 -9.98 -23.64
N ASP A 2 -0.29 -10.35 -23.59
CA ASP A 2 -0.01 -11.78 -23.74
C ASP A 2 -0.58 -12.42 -22.48
N ALA A 3 -1.64 -13.20 -22.64
CA ALA A 3 -2.46 -13.72 -21.54
C ALA A 3 -1.66 -14.62 -20.57
N PHE A 4 -0.41 -14.94 -20.90
CA PHE A 4 0.41 -15.93 -20.22
C PHE A 4 1.51 -15.34 -19.33
N GLU A 5 1.97 -14.10 -19.55
CA GLU A 5 3.12 -13.56 -18.80
C GLU A 5 2.76 -13.08 -17.38
N ALA A 6 1.66 -12.36 -17.22
CA ALA A 6 1.26 -11.84 -15.90
C ALA A 6 0.89 -12.97 -14.91
N PRO A 7 0.11 -14.01 -15.29
CA PRO A 7 -0.12 -15.16 -14.42
C PRO A 7 1.16 -15.94 -14.08
N ALA A 8 2.06 -16.12 -15.04
CA ALA A 8 3.35 -16.79 -14.80
C ALA A 8 4.23 -15.99 -13.83
N THR A 9 4.28 -14.66 -13.99
CA THR A 9 5.01 -13.76 -13.07
C THR A 9 4.40 -13.80 -11.68
N LEU A 10 3.08 -13.81 -11.60
CA LEU A 10 2.35 -13.87 -10.33
C LEU A 10 2.65 -15.17 -9.56
N LEU A 11 2.72 -16.31 -10.25
CA LEU A 11 3.09 -17.60 -9.66
C LEU A 11 4.54 -17.65 -9.13
N ARG A 12 5.43 -16.75 -9.59
CA ARG A 12 6.79 -16.60 -9.06
C ARG A 12 6.87 -15.66 -7.86
N THR A 13 5.79 -15.01 -7.47
CA THR A 13 5.80 -14.08 -6.33
C THR A 13 5.92 -14.87 -5.02
N ASN A 14 6.91 -14.54 -4.19
CA ASN A 14 7.24 -15.13 -2.87
C ASN A 14 7.55 -16.64 -2.93
N GLN A 15 8.09 -17.07 -4.06
CA GLN A 15 8.66 -18.40 -4.23
C GLN A 15 10.17 -18.35 -3.98
N PRO A 16 10.83 -19.48 -3.64
CA PRO A 16 12.26 -19.52 -3.35
C PRO A 16 13.13 -18.93 -4.47
N ASP A 17 12.81 -19.28 -5.73
CA ASP A 17 13.48 -18.78 -6.95
C ASP A 17 12.70 -17.62 -7.59
N GLY A 18 11.92 -16.93 -6.76
CA GLY A 18 10.95 -15.91 -7.13
C GLY A 18 11.40 -14.49 -6.80
N PHE A 19 10.43 -13.64 -6.49
CA PHE A 19 10.67 -12.29 -5.97
C PHE A 19 9.63 -11.95 -4.90
N ASP A 20 9.99 -11.11 -3.95
CA ASP A 20 9.08 -10.70 -2.88
C ASP A 20 8.02 -9.75 -3.40
N CYS A 21 6.78 -9.97 -2.97
CA CYS A 21 5.67 -9.11 -3.32
C CYS A 21 5.89 -7.71 -2.74
N PRO A 22 5.97 -6.65 -3.58
CA PRO A 22 6.21 -5.29 -3.11
C PRO A 22 5.03 -4.70 -2.32
N GLY A 23 3.89 -5.41 -2.26
CA GLY A 23 2.70 -5.02 -1.53
C GLY A 23 2.47 -5.79 -0.24
N CYS A 24 3.35 -6.73 0.16
CA CYS A 24 3.13 -7.52 1.36
C CYS A 24 3.82 -6.91 2.58
N ALA A 25 3.07 -6.75 3.68
CA ALA A 25 3.59 -6.28 4.96
C ALA A 25 3.89 -7.43 5.94
N TRP A 26 3.78 -8.69 5.50
CA TRP A 26 3.91 -9.87 6.35
C TRP A 26 5.09 -10.74 5.93
N PRO A 27 5.91 -11.22 6.89
CA PRO A 27 7.06 -12.06 6.58
C PRO A 27 6.64 -13.44 6.04
N ASP A 28 7.56 -14.08 5.32
CA ASP A 28 7.37 -15.44 4.83
C ASP A 28 7.70 -16.45 5.94
N LYS A 29 6.68 -17.23 6.37
CA LYS A 29 6.89 -18.30 7.37
C LYS A 29 7.75 -19.40 6.75
N GLU A 30 7.31 -19.96 5.62
CA GLU A 30 8.03 -20.95 4.81
C GLU A 30 7.41 -21.02 3.38
N HIS A 31 8.20 -21.32 2.35
CA HIS A 31 7.75 -21.43 0.94
C HIS A 31 6.96 -22.72 0.64
N LYS A 32 5.88 -22.98 1.38
CA LYS A 32 5.08 -24.22 1.26
C LYS A 32 3.84 -24.11 0.38
N SER A 33 3.38 -22.90 0.06
CA SER A 33 2.16 -22.66 -0.73
C SER A 33 2.48 -22.13 -2.13
N THR A 34 1.77 -22.67 -3.13
CA THR A 34 1.79 -22.19 -4.52
C THR A 34 1.17 -20.79 -4.67
N PHE A 35 0.33 -20.36 -3.71
CA PHE A 35 -0.32 -19.06 -3.70
C PHE A 35 0.07 -18.29 -2.42
N GLN A 36 0.90 -17.25 -2.56
CA GLN A 36 1.44 -16.46 -1.46
C GLN A 36 1.26 -14.94 -1.65
N PHE A 37 0.21 -14.51 -2.35
CA PHE A 37 -0.06 -13.10 -2.63
C PHE A 37 -1.51 -12.74 -2.33
N CYS A 38 -1.76 -11.46 -2.02
CA CYS A 38 -3.09 -10.92 -1.76
C CYS A 38 -3.71 -10.30 -3.00
N GLU A 39 -4.97 -9.87 -2.93
CA GLU A 39 -5.60 -9.09 -4.02
C GLU A 39 -4.75 -7.87 -4.38
N ASN A 40 -4.29 -7.11 -3.37
CA ASN A 40 -3.42 -5.96 -3.59
C ASN A 40 -2.05 -6.35 -4.18
N GLY A 41 -1.52 -7.51 -3.80
CA GLY A 41 -0.26 -8.04 -4.30
C GLY A 41 -0.37 -8.51 -5.76
N ALA A 42 -1.45 -9.22 -6.09
CA ALA A 42 -1.79 -9.60 -7.45
C ALA A 42 -2.02 -8.37 -8.33
N LYS A 43 -2.73 -7.37 -7.81
CA LYS A 43 -2.91 -6.07 -8.46
C LYS A 43 -1.55 -5.42 -8.75
N ALA A 44 -0.67 -5.31 -7.75
CA ALA A 44 0.65 -4.68 -7.92
C ALA A 44 1.49 -5.40 -8.98
N VAL A 45 1.57 -6.73 -8.91
CA VAL A 45 2.37 -7.53 -9.86
C VAL A 45 1.78 -7.47 -11.27
N THR A 46 0.46 -7.54 -11.43
CA THR A 46 -0.17 -7.52 -12.75
C THR A 46 -0.01 -6.17 -13.45
N TRP A 47 -0.05 -5.06 -12.72
CA TRP A 47 0.21 -3.74 -13.28
C TRP A 47 1.68 -3.52 -13.65
N GLU A 48 2.62 -4.00 -12.84
CA GLU A 48 4.05 -3.94 -13.19
C GLU A 48 4.40 -4.83 -14.39
N ALA A 49 3.78 -6.02 -14.48
CA ALA A 49 3.98 -6.97 -15.57
C ALA A 49 3.22 -6.60 -16.87
N THR A 50 2.54 -5.45 -16.91
CA THR A 50 1.81 -5.04 -18.11
C THR A 50 2.75 -4.88 -19.32
N THR A 51 2.29 -5.31 -20.50
CA THR A 51 2.99 -5.05 -21.77
C THR A 51 2.54 -3.75 -22.43
N LYS A 52 1.49 -3.11 -21.91
CA LYS A 52 1.00 -1.83 -22.42
C LYS A 52 2.01 -0.72 -22.12
N ARG A 53 2.16 0.20 -23.06
CA ARG A 53 3.06 1.34 -22.96
C ARG A 53 2.33 2.60 -23.37
N VAL A 54 2.43 3.61 -22.53
CA VAL A 54 2.03 4.97 -22.88
C VAL A 54 3.13 5.55 -23.78
N THR A 55 2.79 5.77 -25.04
CA THR A 55 3.73 6.25 -26.06
C THR A 55 3.75 7.79 -26.10
N PRO A 56 4.83 8.41 -26.62
CA PRO A 56 4.85 9.84 -26.87
C PRO A 56 3.69 10.34 -27.75
N ALA A 57 3.27 9.55 -28.74
CA ALA A 57 2.15 9.88 -29.61
C ALA A 57 0.82 9.95 -28.83
N PHE A 58 0.60 9.02 -27.88
CA PHE A 58 -0.56 9.07 -27.00
C PHE A 58 -0.56 10.34 -26.14
N LEU A 59 0.57 10.68 -25.53
CA LEU A 59 0.69 11.87 -24.67
C LEU A 59 0.53 13.18 -25.45
N ALA A 60 0.98 13.22 -26.70
CA ALA A 60 0.76 14.37 -27.58
C ALA A 60 -0.70 14.54 -28.01
N ALA A 61 -1.46 13.43 -28.09
CA ALA A 61 -2.86 13.41 -28.51
C ALA A 61 -3.86 13.63 -27.37
N ASN A 62 -3.43 13.53 -26.10
CA ASN A 62 -4.30 13.65 -24.93
C ASN A 62 -3.83 14.78 -24.03
N THR A 63 -4.71 15.75 -23.77
CA THR A 63 -4.39 16.84 -22.84
C THR A 63 -4.36 16.34 -21.41
N VAL A 64 -3.57 16.98 -20.55
CA VAL A 64 -3.53 16.67 -19.11
C VAL A 64 -4.91 16.88 -18.50
N THR A 65 -5.64 17.94 -18.90
CA THR A 65 -7.03 18.15 -18.46
C THR A 65 -7.94 16.96 -18.80
N SER A 66 -7.80 16.38 -19.99
CA SER A 66 -8.60 15.21 -20.40
C SER A 66 -8.25 13.94 -19.61
N LEU A 67 -6.97 13.77 -19.27
CA LEU A 67 -6.48 12.64 -18.47
C LEU A 67 -6.91 12.77 -17.01
N LEU A 68 -6.94 13.98 -16.44
CA LEU A 68 -7.42 14.24 -15.08
C LEU A 68 -8.91 13.89 -14.87
N ALA A 69 -9.70 13.81 -15.94
CA ALA A 69 -11.10 13.39 -15.88
C ALA A 69 -11.28 11.86 -15.91
N LYS A 70 -10.20 11.10 -16.08
CA LYS A 70 -10.21 9.63 -16.11
C LYS A 70 -10.13 9.06 -14.70
N SER A 71 -10.72 7.89 -14.51
CA SER A 71 -10.52 7.11 -13.29
C SER A 71 -9.11 6.52 -13.21
N ASP A 72 -8.63 6.25 -12.00
CA ASP A 72 -7.33 5.59 -11.78
C ASP A 72 -7.21 4.27 -12.55
N PHE A 73 -8.32 3.51 -12.64
CA PHE A 73 -8.36 2.26 -13.40
C PHE A 73 -8.18 2.47 -14.90
N GLU A 74 -8.79 3.51 -15.47
CA GLU A 74 -8.61 3.87 -16.87
C GLU A 74 -7.17 4.32 -17.13
N LEU A 75 -6.62 5.16 -16.24
CA LEU A 75 -5.25 5.68 -16.35
C LEU A 75 -4.22 4.55 -16.32
N GLU A 76 -4.33 3.64 -15.35
CA GLU A 76 -3.49 2.45 -15.24
C GLU A 76 -3.65 1.55 -16.48
N GLY A 77 -4.87 1.49 -17.01
CA GLY A 77 -5.21 0.74 -18.21
C GLY A 77 -4.47 1.17 -19.48
N TYR A 78 -3.94 2.40 -19.54
CA TYR A 78 -3.13 2.89 -20.67
C TYR A 78 -1.70 2.32 -20.67
N GLY A 79 -1.18 1.88 -19.51
CA GLY A 79 0.11 1.19 -19.38
C GLY A 79 1.25 2.07 -18.87
N ARG A 80 2.47 1.52 -18.91
CA ARG A 80 3.64 2.14 -18.27
C ARG A 80 4.16 3.35 -19.06
N LEU A 81 4.58 4.38 -18.33
CA LEU A 81 5.36 5.48 -18.88
C LEU A 81 6.72 4.95 -19.34
N THR A 82 7.18 5.43 -20.49
CA THR A 82 8.39 4.94 -21.16
C THR A 82 9.52 5.95 -21.22
N HIS A 83 9.22 7.23 -20.95
CA HIS A 83 10.14 8.34 -21.08
C HIS A 83 9.95 9.29 -19.89
N PRO A 84 11.00 10.02 -19.47
CA PRO A 84 10.82 11.23 -18.68
C PRO A 84 9.94 12.23 -19.43
N LEU A 85 9.06 12.91 -18.71
CA LEU A 85 8.07 13.81 -19.31
C LEU A 85 8.20 15.22 -18.74
N VAL A 86 7.90 16.20 -19.57
CA VAL A 86 7.72 17.60 -19.18
C VAL A 86 6.31 18.04 -19.55
N TYR A 87 5.67 18.80 -18.67
CA TYR A 87 4.39 19.43 -18.98
C TYR A 87 4.58 20.71 -19.81
N ASP A 88 3.85 20.79 -20.92
CA ASP A 88 3.79 21.95 -21.80
C ASP A 88 2.44 22.67 -21.59
N ARG A 89 2.51 23.84 -20.95
CA ARG A 89 1.32 24.65 -20.62
C ARG A 89 0.59 25.18 -21.85
N ALA A 90 1.30 25.44 -22.95
CA ALA A 90 0.68 26.04 -24.13
C ALA A 90 -0.23 25.06 -24.86
N SER A 91 0.18 23.79 -24.91
CA SER A 91 -0.60 22.71 -25.52
C SER A 91 -1.45 21.91 -24.53
N ASP A 92 -1.25 22.13 -23.22
CA ASP A 92 -1.82 21.31 -22.14
C ASP A 92 -1.48 19.82 -22.28
N THR A 93 -0.26 19.48 -22.71
CA THR A 93 0.16 18.08 -22.95
C THR A 93 1.48 17.74 -22.29
N LEU A 94 1.75 16.44 -22.13
CA LEU A 94 3.04 15.94 -21.65
C LEU A 94 3.93 15.61 -22.85
N ARG A 95 5.17 16.09 -22.82
CA ARG A 95 6.17 15.89 -23.88
C ARG A 95 7.35 15.07 -23.36
N PRO A 96 7.87 14.12 -24.15
CA PRO A 96 9.06 13.37 -23.74
C PRO A 96 10.29 14.29 -23.71
N VAL A 97 11.18 14.03 -22.76
CA VAL A 97 12.52 14.65 -22.67
C VAL A 97 13.57 13.58 -22.42
N ALA A 98 14.82 13.87 -22.79
CA ALA A 98 15.94 12.99 -22.46
C ALA A 98 16.22 13.00 -20.95
N TRP A 99 16.77 11.91 -20.42
CA TRP A 99 17.11 11.77 -19.00
C TRP A 99 18.08 12.87 -18.53
N GLU A 100 19.09 13.18 -19.33
CA GLU A 100 20.09 14.21 -19.03
C GLU A 100 19.43 15.58 -18.90
N GLN A 101 18.46 15.88 -19.77
CA GLN A 101 17.71 17.13 -19.73
C GLN A 101 16.79 17.20 -18.51
N ALA A 102 16.14 16.08 -18.16
CA ALA A 102 15.32 15.99 -16.95
C ALA A 102 16.16 16.25 -15.69
N PHE A 103 17.29 15.55 -15.54
CA PHE A 103 18.19 15.73 -14.39
C PHE A 103 18.79 17.13 -14.33
N ALA A 104 19.25 17.67 -15.46
CA ALA A 104 19.80 19.03 -15.52
C ALA A 104 18.78 20.07 -15.04
N ARG A 105 17.53 19.95 -15.51
CA ARG A 105 16.44 20.86 -15.14
C ARG A 105 16.05 20.73 -13.67
N ILE A 106 15.92 19.49 -13.15
CA ILE A 106 15.64 19.25 -11.72
C ILE A 106 16.75 19.88 -10.88
N GLY A 107 18.02 19.64 -11.22
CA GLY A 107 19.16 20.20 -10.51
C GLY A 107 19.23 21.73 -10.58
N GLU A 108 18.87 22.34 -11.72
CA GLU A 108 18.79 23.80 -11.86
C GLU A 108 17.75 24.40 -10.92
N ILE A 109 16.55 23.82 -10.88
CA ILE A 109 15.47 24.28 -9.98
C ILE A 109 15.91 24.12 -8.53
N LEU A 110 16.41 22.94 -8.14
CA LEU A 110 16.81 22.67 -6.76
C LEU A 110 17.95 23.58 -6.30
N ARG A 111 18.92 23.94 -7.15
CA ARG A 111 19.98 24.91 -6.78
C ARG A 111 19.45 26.32 -6.50
N GLY A 112 18.27 26.67 -7.01
CA GLY A 112 17.65 27.98 -6.80
C GLY A 112 16.74 28.07 -5.59
N LEU A 113 16.42 26.95 -4.94
CA LEU A 113 15.51 26.89 -3.79
C LEU A 113 16.29 26.82 -2.47
N GLN A 114 15.71 27.38 -1.41
CA GLN A 114 16.24 27.17 -0.06
C GLN A 114 15.85 25.77 0.45
N PRO A 115 16.65 25.14 1.33
CA PRO A 115 16.40 23.77 1.77
C PRO A 115 14.99 23.53 2.36
N ASP A 116 14.46 24.50 3.11
CA ASP A 116 13.12 24.38 3.75
C ASP A 116 11.95 24.59 2.77
N GLU A 117 12.22 24.96 1.52
CA GLU A 117 11.20 25.10 0.46
C GLU A 117 10.98 23.79 -0.30
N VAL A 118 11.80 22.76 -0.04
CA VAL A 118 11.77 21.49 -0.76
C VAL A 118 11.30 20.37 0.16
N GLU A 119 10.41 19.53 -0.36
CA GLU A 119 9.92 18.33 0.30
C GLU A 119 10.38 17.10 -0.49
N PHE A 120 11.06 16.18 0.19
CA PHE A 120 11.56 14.93 -0.39
C PHE A 120 10.67 13.78 0.06
N TYR A 121 9.55 13.59 -0.64
CA TYR A 121 8.58 12.55 -0.32
C TYR A 121 9.04 11.16 -0.83
N THR A 122 9.07 10.17 0.05
CA THR A 122 9.40 8.77 -0.31
C THR A 122 8.23 7.82 -0.13
N SER A 123 8.41 6.58 -0.62
CA SER A 123 7.45 5.49 -0.48
C SER A 123 8.10 4.29 0.19
N GLY A 124 7.35 3.61 1.07
CA GLY A 124 7.69 2.29 1.62
C GLY A 124 7.75 1.17 0.58
N ARG A 125 7.43 1.46 -0.69
CA ARG A 125 7.72 0.56 -1.83
C ARG A 125 9.13 0.73 -2.39
N ALA A 126 9.84 1.80 -2.05
CA ALA A 126 11.24 1.94 -2.41
C ALA A 126 12.07 0.90 -1.65
N SER A 127 13.15 0.41 -2.26
CA SER A 127 14.08 -0.48 -1.55
C SER A 127 14.76 0.27 -0.40
N ASN A 128 15.24 -0.47 0.59
CA ASN A 128 15.96 0.12 1.72
C ASN A 128 17.20 0.91 1.25
N GLU A 129 17.90 0.42 0.23
CA GLU A 129 19.09 1.06 -0.36
C GLU A 129 18.72 2.36 -1.08
N ALA A 130 17.65 2.34 -1.88
CA ALA A 130 17.18 3.52 -2.59
C ALA A 130 16.69 4.60 -1.60
N ALA A 131 15.92 4.20 -0.59
CA ALA A 131 15.47 5.09 0.48
C ALA A 131 16.66 5.66 1.28
N TRP A 132 17.68 4.85 1.55
CA TRP A 132 18.89 5.27 2.24
C TRP A 132 19.68 6.32 1.44
N LEU A 133 19.87 6.12 0.14
CA LEU A 133 20.55 7.10 -0.71
C LEU A 133 19.72 8.38 -0.87
N PHE A 134 18.41 8.26 -1.02
CA PHE A 134 17.52 9.41 -1.17
C PHE A 134 17.49 10.29 0.08
N GLN A 135 17.49 9.69 1.27
CA GLN A 135 17.54 10.45 2.52
C GLN A 135 18.90 11.10 2.78
N LEU A 136 20.01 10.50 2.32
CA LEU A 136 21.34 11.13 2.37
C LEU A 136 21.35 12.37 1.47
N TYR A 137 20.83 12.24 0.25
CA TYR A 137 20.74 13.33 -0.70
C TYR A 137 19.94 14.52 -0.14
N ALA A 138 18.76 14.28 0.45
CA ALA A 138 17.95 15.34 1.05
C ALA A 138 18.67 16.05 2.22
N ARG A 139 19.40 15.29 3.06
CA ARG A 139 20.18 15.85 4.17
C ARG A 139 21.40 16.62 3.71
N GLU A 140 22.08 16.15 2.66
CA GLU A 140 23.19 16.88 2.02
C GLU A 140 22.70 18.15 1.33
N TYR A 141 21.50 18.12 0.76
CA TYR A 141 20.81 19.30 0.25
C TYR A 141 20.47 20.32 1.37
N GLY A 142 20.46 19.88 2.63
CA GLY A 142 20.36 20.75 3.81
C GLY A 142 19.01 20.76 4.50
N THR A 143 18.12 19.79 4.21
CA THR A 143 16.76 19.74 4.79
C THR A 143 16.46 18.43 5.51
N ASN A 144 15.56 18.49 6.49
CA ASN A 144 14.93 17.33 7.12
C ASN A 144 13.46 17.18 6.70
N ASN A 145 12.99 17.96 5.72
CA ASN A 145 11.63 17.86 5.21
C ASN A 145 11.46 16.62 4.32
N PHE A 146 11.31 15.47 4.97
CA PHE A 146 11.32 14.15 4.36
C PHE A 146 10.12 13.31 4.85
N PRO A 147 8.89 13.69 4.48
CA PRO A 147 7.73 12.86 4.77
C PRO A 147 7.76 11.59 3.91
N ASP A 148 7.12 10.55 4.44
CA ASP A 148 7.00 9.25 3.82
C ASP A 148 5.53 8.82 3.83
N CYS A 149 5.16 7.94 2.91
CA CYS A 149 3.83 7.36 2.87
C CYS A 149 3.43 6.68 4.20
N SER A 150 4.38 6.19 5.01
CA SER A 150 4.07 5.64 6.32
C SER A 150 3.59 6.70 7.31
N ASN A 151 3.87 8.00 7.13
CA ASN A 151 3.26 9.03 7.99
C ASN A 151 1.72 9.01 7.89
N MET A 152 1.15 8.57 6.77
CA MET A 152 -0.31 8.41 6.66
C MET A 152 -0.85 7.17 7.37
N CYS A 153 -0.03 6.13 7.54
CA CYS A 153 -0.46 4.80 8.02
C CYS A 153 0.04 4.44 9.42
N HIS A 154 1.21 4.94 9.81
CA HIS A 154 2.00 4.50 10.96
C HIS A 154 2.39 5.64 11.92
N GLU A 155 2.04 6.89 11.62
CA GLU A 155 2.36 8.03 12.51
C GLU A 155 1.69 7.86 13.88
N SER A 156 0.40 7.50 13.89
CA SER A 156 -0.34 7.25 15.13
C SER A 156 0.27 6.14 15.98
N THR A 157 0.70 5.04 15.34
CA THR A 157 1.38 3.94 16.03
C THR A 157 2.77 4.33 16.50
N SER A 158 3.48 5.18 15.75
CA SER A 158 4.82 5.65 16.11
C SER A 158 4.81 6.53 17.37
N VAL A 159 3.70 7.22 17.64
CA VAL A 159 3.50 7.99 18.87
C VAL A 159 2.96 7.12 20.01
N GLY A 160 1.94 6.29 19.74
CA GLY A 160 1.23 5.55 20.80
C GLY A 160 1.95 4.31 21.33
N LEU A 161 2.60 3.52 20.46
CA LEU A 161 3.23 2.27 20.88
C LEU A 161 4.43 2.49 21.82
N PRO A 162 5.35 3.46 21.60
CA PRO A 162 6.43 3.69 22.57
C PRO A 162 5.95 4.03 23.97
N GLN A 163 4.82 4.73 24.10
CA GLN A 163 4.21 5.03 25.41
C GLN A 163 3.63 3.79 26.10
N SER A 164 3.20 2.81 25.32
CA SER A 164 2.50 1.61 25.82
C SER A 164 3.46 0.45 26.08
N ILE A 165 4.40 0.21 25.16
CA ILE A 165 5.28 -0.97 25.13
C ILE A 165 6.77 -0.63 24.93
N GLY A 166 7.13 0.66 24.90
CA GLY A 166 8.52 1.11 24.77
C GLY A 166 9.13 1.06 23.37
N ILE A 167 8.41 0.53 22.37
CA ILE A 167 8.87 0.39 20.99
C ILE A 167 7.78 0.75 19.97
N GLY A 168 8.15 1.41 18.87
CA GLY A 168 7.24 1.85 17.80
C GLY A 168 6.97 0.81 16.71
N LYS A 169 7.18 -0.48 16.99
CA LYS A 169 7.11 -1.57 16.00
C LYS A 169 6.37 -2.77 16.58
N GLY A 170 5.86 -3.63 15.70
CA GLY A 170 5.31 -4.92 16.11
C GLY A 170 6.38 -5.77 16.81
N THR A 171 6.01 -6.38 17.93
CA THR A 171 6.88 -7.23 18.75
C THR A 171 6.58 -8.73 18.59
N VAL A 172 5.62 -9.06 17.74
CA VAL A 172 5.11 -10.41 17.53
C VAL A 172 5.72 -11.00 16.27
N SER A 173 6.16 -12.24 16.38
CA SER A 173 6.67 -13.10 15.31
C SER A 173 5.59 -14.03 14.77
N LEU A 174 5.88 -14.73 13.67
CA LEU A 174 4.95 -15.71 13.10
C LEU A 174 4.75 -16.95 13.96
N ASP A 175 5.74 -17.27 14.80
CA ASP A 175 5.73 -18.45 15.67
C ASP A 175 4.86 -18.22 16.91
N ASP A 176 4.63 -16.97 17.30
CA ASP A 176 3.73 -16.61 18.40
C ASP A 176 2.27 -16.98 18.08
N PHE A 177 1.91 -17.04 16.79
CA PHE A 177 0.58 -17.50 16.36
C PHE A 177 0.35 -18.98 16.68
N ASP A 178 1.40 -19.80 16.75
CA ASP A 178 1.27 -21.23 17.09
C ASP A 178 1.15 -21.46 18.60
N GLN A 179 1.50 -20.45 19.41
CA GLN A 179 1.52 -20.53 20.87
C GLN A 179 0.35 -19.77 21.53
N THR A 180 -0.28 -18.84 20.82
CA THR A 180 -1.36 -18.03 21.38
C THR A 180 -2.70 -18.75 21.39
N GLU A 181 -3.47 -18.54 22.45
CA GLU A 181 -4.82 -19.12 22.63
C GLU A 181 -5.94 -18.18 22.16
N LEU A 182 -5.61 -16.90 21.91
CA LEU A 182 -6.54 -15.85 21.54
C LEU A 182 -5.90 -14.86 20.57
N VAL A 183 -6.61 -14.58 19.47
CA VAL A 183 -6.29 -13.48 18.55
C VAL A 183 -7.41 -12.46 18.56
N ILE A 184 -7.03 -11.21 18.81
CA ILE A 184 -7.94 -10.06 18.76
C ILE A 184 -7.55 -9.20 17.55
N SER A 185 -8.46 -9.10 16.58
CA SER A 185 -8.26 -8.29 15.35
C SER A 185 -9.19 -7.09 15.37
N ILE A 186 -8.66 -5.88 15.58
CA ILE A 186 -9.45 -4.64 15.68
C ILE A 186 -9.04 -3.67 14.58
N GLY A 187 -10.00 -3.21 13.78
CA GLY A 187 -9.74 -2.23 12.71
C GLY A 187 -8.84 -2.78 11.59
N HIS A 188 -8.66 -4.10 11.53
CA HIS A 188 -7.83 -4.79 10.54
C HIS A 188 -8.70 -5.66 9.62
N ASN A 189 -8.34 -5.73 8.33
CA ASN A 189 -8.97 -6.61 7.35
C ASN A 189 -7.89 -7.51 6.71
N PRO A 190 -7.50 -8.61 7.38
CA PRO A 190 -6.44 -9.47 6.88
C PRO A 190 -6.83 -10.19 5.58
N GLY A 191 -8.10 -10.50 5.33
CA GLY A 191 -8.52 -11.21 4.12
C GLY A 191 -8.14 -10.49 2.82
N THR A 192 -8.36 -9.17 2.76
CA THR A 192 -8.05 -8.35 1.57
C THR A 192 -6.64 -7.76 1.62
N ASN A 193 -6.19 -7.30 2.80
CA ASN A 193 -4.98 -6.50 2.92
C ASN A 193 -3.76 -7.30 3.37
N HIS A 194 -3.94 -8.40 4.12
CA HIS A 194 -2.85 -9.19 4.70
C HIS A 194 -3.15 -10.71 4.74
N PRO A 195 -3.51 -11.36 3.62
CA PRO A 195 -3.96 -12.76 3.64
C PRO A 195 -2.86 -13.75 4.03
N ARG A 196 -1.58 -13.36 4.05
CA ARG A 196 -0.53 -14.17 4.70
C ARG A 196 -0.72 -14.32 6.20
N MET A 197 -1.42 -13.39 6.85
CA MET A 197 -1.88 -13.56 8.23
C MET A 197 -3.00 -14.60 8.32
N MET A 198 -3.79 -14.81 7.26
CA MET A 198 -4.91 -15.76 7.28
C MET A 198 -4.43 -17.20 7.41
N ALA A 199 -3.31 -17.58 6.78
CA ALA A 199 -2.79 -18.96 6.87
C ALA A 199 -2.39 -19.37 8.31
N PRO A 200 -1.54 -18.61 9.04
CA PRO A 200 -1.28 -18.87 10.44
C PRO A 200 -2.53 -18.74 11.32
N CYS A 201 -3.46 -17.82 11.01
CA CYS A 201 -4.74 -17.82 11.71
C CYS A 201 -5.50 -19.15 11.47
N MET A 202 -5.57 -19.65 10.23
CA MET A 202 -6.28 -20.89 9.86
C MET A 202 -5.64 -22.16 10.44
N SER A 203 -4.36 -22.14 10.79
CA SER A 203 -3.69 -23.26 11.45
C SER A 203 -3.88 -23.28 12.99
N PHE A 204 -4.73 -22.40 13.54
CA PHE A 204 -5.02 -22.40 14.98
C PHE A 204 -5.63 -23.72 15.43
N PRO A 205 -5.24 -24.24 16.62
CA PRO A 205 -5.94 -25.34 17.25
C PRO A 205 -7.42 -24.97 17.45
N ALA A 206 -8.33 -25.92 17.20
CA ALA A 206 -9.79 -25.73 17.33
C ALA A 206 -10.27 -25.21 18.72
N ALA A 207 -9.41 -25.22 19.73
CA ALA A 207 -9.69 -24.68 21.06
C ALA A 207 -9.54 -23.15 21.18
N ALA A 208 -8.92 -22.49 20.21
CA ALA A 208 -8.63 -21.06 20.28
C ALA A 208 -9.81 -20.19 19.81
N CYS A 209 -10.00 -19.06 20.48
CA CYS A 209 -11.08 -18.12 20.17
C CYS A 209 -10.56 -17.01 19.25
N ARG A 210 -11.26 -16.73 18.15
CA ARG A 210 -10.99 -15.55 17.31
C ARG A 210 -12.03 -14.49 17.56
N LEU A 211 -11.59 -13.32 18.04
CA LEU A 211 -12.43 -12.14 18.17
C LEU A 211 -11.99 -11.10 17.13
N SER A 212 -12.82 -10.92 16.10
CA SER A 212 -12.62 -9.87 15.11
C SER A 212 -13.65 -8.77 15.32
N PHE A 213 -13.17 -7.54 15.43
CA PHE A 213 -13.97 -6.34 15.50
C PHE A 213 -13.68 -5.49 14.27
N SER A 214 -14.55 -5.59 13.26
CA SER A 214 -14.49 -4.72 12.10
C SER A 214 -15.26 -3.43 12.42
N ILE A 215 -14.54 -2.33 12.57
CA ILE A 215 -15.14 -1.01 12.66
C ILE A 215 -15.26 -0.48 11.24
N ARG A 216 -16.48 -0.42 10.70
CA ARG A 216 -16.75 0.15 9.37
C ARG A 216 -17.39 1.51 9.53
N CYS A 217 -16.88 2.49 8.80
CA CYS A 217 -17.61 3.73 8.55
C CYS A 217 -18.21 3.67 7.16
N VAL A 218 -19.53 3.56 7.07
CA VAL A 218 -20.28 3.65 5.81
C VAL A 218 -21.20 4.86 5.90
N SER A 219 -21.06 5.81 4.99
CA SER A 219 -21.91 7.01 4.94
C SER A 219 -21.97 7.82 6.25
N GLY A 220 -20.84 7.91 6.97
CA GLY A 220 -20.75 8.69 8.22
C GLY A 220 -21.31 7.99 9.46
N ARG A 221 -21.67 6.70 9.36
CA ARG A 221 -22.08 5.86 10.48
C ARG A 221 -21.04 4.80 10.77
N TRP A 222 -20.64 4.72 12.02
CA TRP A 222 -19.80 3.66 12.55
C TRP A 222 -20.66 2.45 12.87
N SER A 223 -20.27 1.29 12.36
CA SER A 223 -20.75 -0.01 12.81
C SER A 223 -19.57 -0.83 13.30
N VAL A 224 -19.73 -1.41 14.49
CA VAL A 224 -18.83 -2.45 14.99
C VAL A 224 -19.49 -3.78 14.66
N LEU A 225 -18.85 -4.56 13.80
CA LEU A 225 -19.26 -5.93 13.50
C LEU A 225 -18.34 -6.86 14.29
N PRO A 226 -18.79 -7.38 15.45
CA PRO A 226 -18.09 -8.47 16.11
C PRO A 226 -18.35 -9.77 15.34
N THR A 227 -17.29 -10.45 14.93
CA THR A 227 -17.37 -11.88 14.57
C THR A 227 -16.53 -12.65 15.57
N ALA A 228 -17.19 -13.50 16.35
CA ALA A 228 -16.55 -14.50 17.19
C ALA A 228 -16.76 -15.86 16.50
N GLU A 229 -15.68 -16.45 16.00
CA GLU A 229 -15.71 -17.79 15.43
C GLU A 229 -15.00 -18.74 16.40
N ARG A 230 -15.68 -19.83 16.75
CA ARG A 230 -15.13 -20.99 17.44
C ARG A 230 -15.32 -22.17 16.51
N ASP A 231 -14.24 -22.78 16.03
CA ASP A 231 -14.35 -23.93 15.13
C ASP A 231 -15.02 -25.10 15.87
N GLY A 232 -16.27 -25.40 15.50
CA GLY A 232 -17.05 -26.50 16.09
C GLY A 232 -18.57 -26.30 16.09
N ASP A 233 -19.07 -25.06 16.05
CA ASP A 233 -20.51 -24.79 16.00
C ASP A 233 -20.91 -24.32 14.59
N GLY A 234 -21.73 -25.12 13.93
CA GLY A 234 -22.37 -24.74 12.67
C GLY A 234 -23.29 -23.54 12.87
N ASP A 235 -23.16 -22.58 11.95
CA ASP A 235 -24.01 -21.39 11.74
C ASP A 235 -23.81 -20.21 12.72
N PRO A 236 -23.03 -19.18 12.34
CA PRO A 236 -23.06 -17.89 13.02
C PRO A 236 -24.18 -17.03 12.42
N ALA A 237 -25.44 -17.38 12.67
CA ALA A 237 -26.54 -16.44 12.48
C ALA A 237 -26.50 -15.39 13.60
N LEU A 238 -25.73 -14.32 13.41
CA LEU A 238 -25.71 -13.18 14.33
C LEU A 238 -26.83 -12.20 13.97
N ASP A 239 -27.77 -12.08 14.92
CA ASP A 239 -28.85 -11.10 15.00
C ASP A 239 -28.26 -9.67 15.02
N ALA A 240 -28.40 -8.97 13.89
CA ALA A 240 -27.87 -7.62 13.67
C ALA A 240 -28.63 -6.52 14.44
N ASP A 241 -29.74 -6.84 15.10
CA ASP A 241 -30.68 -5.85 15.65
C ASP A 241 -30.44 -5.46 17.12
N ARG A 242 -29.33 -5.92 17.74
CA ARG A 242 -29.11 -5.75 19.20
C ARG A 242 -28.03 -4.76 19.65
N PHE A 243 -27.42 -3.97 18.78
CA PHE A 243 -26.28 -3.13 19.19
C PHE A 243 -26.40 -1.65 18.84
N ASP A 244 -26.11 -0.83 19.85
CA ASP A 244 -26.23 0.63 19.84
C ASP A 244 -25.31 1.28 18.79
N LEU A 245 -25.93 2.06 17.90
CA LEU A 245 -25.27 2.93 16.94
C LEU A 245 -24.60 4.10 17.68
N LEU A 246 -23.27 4.20 17.64
CA LEU A 246 -22.56 5.37 18.17
C LEU A 246 -22.65 6.55 17.18
N PRO A 247 -23.19 7.71 17.59
CA PRO A 247 -23.23 8.89 16.72
C PRO A 247 -21.85 9.58 16.67
N GLY A 248 -21.46 10.04 15.47
CA GLY A 248 -20.34 10.97 15.29
C GLY A 248 -19.19 10.42 14.44
N CYS A 249 -19.21 10.73 13.15
CA CYS A 249 -17.98 10.77 12.35
C CYS A 249 -17.76 12.25 12.00
N GLY A 250 -16.68 12.84 12.52
CA GLY A 250 -16.20 14.12 11.99
C GLY A 250 -15.92 13.97 10.49
N PRO A 251 -16.02 15.04 9.70
CA PRO A 251 -15.74 14.96 8.27
C PRO A 251 -14.37 14.32 8.06
N ALA A 252 -14.30 13.31 7.19
CA ALA A 252 -13.03 12.78 6.72
C ALA A 252 -12.20 13.99 6.27
N VAL A 253 -11.05 14.20 6.90
CA VAL A 253 -10.10 15.23 6.49
C VAL A 253 -9.53 14.77 5.16
N THR A 254 -10.27 14.99 4.08
CA THR A 254 -9.73 15.05 2.73
C THR A 254 -8.97 16.37 2.63
N ARG A 255 -7.81 16.45 3.30
CA ARG A 255 -6.78 17.39 2.84
C ARG A 255 -6.29 16.86 1.50
N ARG A 256 -6.99 17.26 0.44
CA ARG A 256 -6.37 17.38 -0.88
C ARG A 256 -5.20 18.35 -0.70
N ARG A 257 -3.99 17.84 -0.82
CA ARG A 257 -2.85 18.60 -1.34
C ARG A 257 -2.38 17.87 -2.57
#